data_AF-A0A2S9FCL8-F1
#
_entry.id   AF-A0A2S9FCL8-F1
#
_cell.length_a   1.000
_cell.length_b   1.000
_cell.length_c   1.000
_cell.angle_alpha   90.00
_cell.angle_beta   90.00
_cell.angle_gamma   90.00
#
_symmetry.space_group_name_H-M   'P 1'
#
loop_
_entity.id
_entity.type
_entity.pdbx_description
1 polymer ?
#
loop_
_entity_poly.entity_id
_entity_poly.type
_entity_poly.pdbx_seq_one_letter_code
_entity_poly.pdbx_strand_id
1 'polypeptide(L)' 'AALAEPIGPIHWASTDTATHWSAYMEGAVEAGERAAGEVIDALVR' A
#
# COMPACT_ATOMS: atom_id res chain seq x y z
N ALA A 1 8.01 -2.90 5.61
CA ALA A 1 8.25 -1.52 5.13
C ALA A 1 8.93 -1.52 3.76
N ALA A 2 10.12 -2.12 3.58
CA ALA A 2 10.84 -2.08 2.30
C ALA A 2 10.05 -2.62 1.08
N LEU A 3 9.16 -3.59 1.26
CA LEU A 3 8.29 -4.10 0.17
C LEU A 3 7.16 -3.15 -0.25
N ALA A 4 6.91 -2.09 0.52
CA ALA A 4 5.82 -1.14 0.27
C ALA A 4 6.32 0.22 -0.23
N GLU A 5 7.63 0.43 -0.34
CA GLU A 5 8.20 1.72 -0.73
C GLU A 5 7.85 2.06 -2.19
N PRO A 6 7.20 3.21 -2.46
CA PRO A 6 6.87 3.61 -3.82
C PRO A 6 8.11 3.85 -4.68
N ILE A 7 8.01 3.56 -5.99
CA ILE A 7 9.05 3.86 -6.98
C ILE A 7 8.50 4.89 -7.96
N GLY A 8 8.84 6.17 -7.74
CA GLY A 8 8.25 7.27 -8.50
C GLY A 8 6.71 7.27 -8.32
N PRO A 9 5.91 7.26 -9.40
CA PRO A 9 4.44 7.21 -9.31
C PRO A 9 3.86 5.80 -9.09
N ILE A 10 4.69 4.77 -8.91
CA ILE A 10 4.25 3.38 -8.74
C ILE A 10 4.14 3.05 -7.26
N HIS A 11 2.93 2.66 -6.82
CA HIS A 11 2.62 2.27 -5.45
C HIS A 11 2.29 0.77 -5.36
N TRP A 12 2.56 0.16 -4.20
CA TRP A 12 2.40 -1.29 -3.98
C TRP A 12 1.27 -1.58 -2.99
N ALA A 13 0.39 -2.53 -3.33
CA ALA A 13 -0.83 -2.83 -2.58
C ALA A 13 -1.09 -4.34 -2.35
N SER A 14 -0.10 -5.22 -2.57
CA SER A 14 -0.27 -6.65 -2.29
C SER A 14 -0.46 -6.91 -0.79
N THR A 15 -1.06 -8.05 -0.44
CA THR A 15 -1.16 -8.55 0.95
C THR A 15 0.19 -8.56 1.66
N ASP A 16 1.29 -8.84 0.95
CA ASP A 16 2.65 -8.89 1.50
C ASP A 16 3.17 -7.53 1.96
N THR A 17 2.51 -6.46 1.52
CA THR A 17 2.83 -5.09 1.91
C THR A 17 2.04 -4.63 3.13
N ALA A 18 1.04 -5.39 3.58
CA ALA A 18 0.24 -5.06 4.74
C ALA A 18 1.07 -5.09 6.02
N THR A 19 0.76 -4.21 6.96
CA THR A 19 1.40 -4.20 8.29
C THR A 19 0.81 -5.27 9.20
N HIS A 20 -0.47 -5.61 9.01
CA HIS A 20 -1.14 -6.72 9.66
C HIS A 20 -1.74 -7.66 8.62
N TRP A 21 -1.97 -8.92 9.03
CA TRP A 21 -2.73 -9.89 8.22
C TRP A 21 -2.13 -10.15 6.83
N SER A 22 -0.80 -10.08 6.70
CA SER A 22 -0.12 -10.48 5.47
C SER A 22 -0.51 -11.91 5.06
N ALA A 23 -0.74 -12.11 3.76
CA ALA A 23 -1.32 -13.31 3.14
C ALA A 23 -2.80 -13.60 3.47
N TYR A 24 -3.52 -12.68 4.14
CA TYR A 24 -4.97 -12.74 4.33
C TYR A 24 -5.69 -11.65 3.53
N MET A 25 -7.00 -11.82 3.31
CA MET A 25 -7.82 -10.86 2.57
C MET A 25 -7.86 -9.48 3.26
N GLU A 26 -7.87 -9.47 4.59
CA GLU A 26 -7.81 -8.25 5.41
C GLU A 26 -6.53 -7.46 5.14
N GLY A 27 -5.40 -8.17 4.95
CA GLY A 27 -4.14 -7.55 4.55
C GLY A 27 -4.22 -6.93 3.16
N ALA A 28 -4.95 -7.54 2.21
CA ALA A 28 -5.16 -6.96 0.88
C ALA A 28 -5.95 -5.64 0.96
N VAL A 29 -6.99 -5.61 1.80
CA VAL A 29 -7.80 -4.40 2.02
C VAL A 29 -6.96 -3.31 2.66
N GLU A 30 -6.26 -3.62 3.77
CA GLU A 30 -5.39 -2.68 4.47
C GLU A 30 -4.31 -2.08 3.53
N ALA A 31 -3.62 -2.95 2.78
CA ALA A 31 -2.58 -2.53 1.84
C ALA A 31 -3.15 -1.66 0.71
N GLY A 32 -4.34 -1.97 0.21
CA GLY A 32 -5.03 -1.20 -0.82
C GLY A 32 -5.45 0.19 -0.34
N GLU A 33 -6.05 0.28 0.84
CA GLU A 33 -6.44 1.56 1.45
C GLU A 33 -5.23 2.46 1.69
N ARG A 34 -4.12 1.90 2.21
CA ARG A 34 -2.86 2.63 2.37
C ARG A 34 -2.33 3.16 1.04
N ALA A 35 -2.18 2.29 0.04
CA ALA A 35 -1.63 2.67 -1.26
C ALA A 35 -2.49 3.74 -1.95
N ALA A 36 -3.82 3.68 -1.81
CA ALA A 36 -4.71 4.72 -2.29
C ALA A 36 -4.48 6.06 -1.57
N GLY A 37 -4.30 6.05 -0.25
CA GLY A 37 -3.95 7.24 0.53
C GLY A 37 -2.62 7.87 0.09
N GLU A 38 -1.60 7.04 -0.15
CA GLU A 38 -0.30 7.52 -0.66
C GLU A 38 -0.41 8.20 -2.03
N VAL A 39 -1.22 7.64 -2.95
CA VAL A 39 -1.48 8.24 -4.27
C VAL A 39 -2.19 9.58 -4.13
N ILE A 40 -3.22 9.65 -3.28
CA ILE A 40 -3.96 10.90 -3.03
C ILE A 40 -3.03 11.97 -2.47
N ASP A 41 -2.21 11.62 -1.48
CA ASP A 41 -1.21 12.52 -0.89
C ASP A 41 -0.21 13.02 -1.93
N ALA A 42 0.22 12.15 -2.86
CA ALA A 42 1.14 12.53 -3.93
C ALA A 42 0.51 13.44 -4.99
N LEU A 43 -0.81 13.37 -5.19
CA LEU A 43 -1.55 14.23 -6.14
C LEU A 43 -1.90 15.61 -5.57
N VAL A 44 -2.02 15.71 -4.25
CA VAL A 44 -2.43 16.95 -3.55
C VAL A 44 -1.22 17.79 -3.10
N ARG A 45 0.00 17.24 -3.18
CA ARG A 45 1.26 17.95 -2.94
C ARG A 45 1.78 18.62 -4.20
#